data_AF-A0A1Q6EZA8-F1
#
_entry.id   AF-A0A1Q6EZA8-F1
#
_cell.length_a   1.000
_cell.length_b   1.000
_cell.length_c   1.000
_cell.angle_alpha   90.00
_cell.angle_beta   90.00
_cell.angle_gamma   90.00
#
_symmetry.space_group_name_H-M   'P 1'
#
loop_
_entity.id
_entity.type
_entity.pdbx_description
1 polymer ?
#
loop_
_entity_poly.entity_id
_entity_poly.type
_entity_poly.pdbx_seq_one_letter_code
_entity_poly.pdbx_strand_id
1 'polypeptide(L)'
;MLSYKGVLYKKHLLGGIAKGAFSETEAEARFNKWMTEKAGKIEAKGNKLEADAKSAEKARLAAEAKVKEERAKAIAEKKAAAEAAAKEAEQAAAAEGAEAPAEGEAEAPAAE
;
A
#
# COMPACT_ATOMS: atom_id res chain seq x y z
N MET A 1 23.27 -16.25 -21.43
CA MET A 1 21.90 -16.70 -21.80
C MET A 1 21.82 -17.07 -23.29
N LEU A 2 22.15 -18.32 -23.66
CA LEU A 2 22.11 -18.74 -25.07
C LEU A 2 20.69 -19.10 -25.56
N SER A 3 19.89 -19.73 -24.69
CA SER A 3 18.54 -20.20 -25.03
C SER A 3 17.57 -19.06 -25.35
N TYR A 4 17.74 -17.91 -24.69
CA TYR A 4 16.86 -16.75 -24.88
C TYR A 4 17.16 -16.00 -26.18
N LYS A 5 18.43 -15.92 -26.57
CA LYS A 5 18.87 -15.27 -27.82
C LYS A 5 18.67 -16.16 -29.05
N GLY A 6 18.18 -17.39 -28.88
CA GLY A 6 17.90 -18.33 -29.97
C GLY A 6 19.10 -19.06 -30.53
N VAL A 7 20.30 -18.90 -29.94
CA VAL A 7 21.54 -19.46 -30.48
C VAL A 7 21.47 -20.98 -30.63
N LEU A 8 20.86 -21.69 -29.66
CA LEU A 8 20.68 -23.13 -29.74
C LEU A 8 19.72 -23.56 -30.85
N TYR A 9 18.66 -22.79 -31.07
CA TYR A 9 17.68 -23.08 -32.12
C TYR A 9 18.27 -22.81 -33.51
N LYS A 10 19.05 -21.73 -33.67
CA LYS A 10 19.81 -21.46 -34.90
C LYS A 10 20.78 -22.60 -35.20
N LYS A 11 21.52 -23.11 -34.21
CA LYS A 11 22.42 -24.27 -34.39
C LYS A 11 21.68 -25.54 -34.81
N HIS A 12 20.49 -25.77 -34.25
CA HIS A 12 19.65 -26.91 -34.66
C HIS A 12 19.25 -26.78 -36.15
N LEU A 13 18.81 -25.60 -36.56
CA LEU A 13 18.43 -25.33 -37.95
C LEU A 13 19.61 -25.49 -38.92
N LEU A 14 20.78 -24.93 -38.60
CA LEU A 14 22.00 -25.13 -39.39
C LEU A 14 22.36 -26.62 -39.53
N GLY A 15 22.15 -27.41 -38.48
CA GLY A 15 22.35 -28.86 -38.51
C GLY A 15 21.35 -29.61 -39.40
N GLY A 16 20.19 -29.03 -39.70
CA GLY A 16 19.23 -29.51 -40.69
C GLY A 16 19.60 -29.12 -42.12
N ILE A 17 20.10 -27.90 -42.33
CA ILE A 17 20.68 -27.46 -43.62
C ILE A 17 21.83 -28.38 -44.03
N ALA A 18 22.76 -28.65 -43.11
CA ALA A 18 23.90 -29.53 -43.36
C ALA A 18 23.48 -30.98 -43.68
N LYS A 19 22.27 -31.39 -43.30
CA LYS A 19 21.68 -32.70 -43.62
C LYS A 19 20.73 -32.66 -44.82
N GLY A 20 20.58 -31.50 -45.47
CA GLY A 20 19.67 -31.32 -46.61
C GLY A 20 18.18 -31.34 -46.25
N ALA A 21 17.81 -31.15 -44.98
CA ALA A 21 16.41 -31.21 -44.55
C ALA A 21 15.57 -29.99 -45.00
N PHE A 22 16.23 -28.84 -45.22
CA PHE A 22 15.62 -27.59 -45.68
C PHE A 22 16.71 -26.62 -46.17
N SER A 23 16.32 -25.60 -46.95
CA SER A 23 17.23 -24.55 -47.43
C SER A 23 17.59 -23.55 -46.33
N GLU A 24 18.64 -22.76 -46.57
CA GLU A 24 19.03 -21.65 -45.68
C GLU A 24 17.90 -20.62 -45.50
N THR A 25 17.20 -20.30 -46.58
CA THR A 25 16.05 -19.38 -46.55
C THR A 25 14.89 -19.90 -45.70
N GLU A 26 14.59 -21.19 -45.75
CA GLU A 26 13.55 -21.80 -44.92
C GLU A 26 13.95 -21.84 -43.44
N ALA A 27 15.23 -22.14 -43.17
CA ALA A 27 15.78 -22.12 -41.82
C ALA A 27 15.69 -20.73 -41.20
N GLU A 28 16.06 -19.68 -41.94
CA GLU A 28 15.97 -18.29 -41.48
C GLU A 28 14.53 -17.86 -41.23
N ALA A 29 13.60 -18.22 -42.13
CA ALA A 29 12.18 -17.95 -41.92
C ALA A 29 11.65 -18.60 -40.64
N ARG A 30 12.00 -19.87 -40.40
CA ARG A 30 11.64 -20.60 -39.17
C ARG A 30 12.29 -19.98 -37.92
N PHE A 31 13.54 -19.53 -38.02
CA PHE A 31 14.23 -18.86 -36.93
C PHE A 31 13.59 -17.52 -36.56
N ASN A 32 13.30 -16.69 -37.55
CA ASN A 32 12.67 -15.38 -37.36
C ASN A 32 11.27 -15.53 -36.78
N LYS A 33 10.46 -16.47 -37.29
CA LYS A 33 9.15 -16.80 -36.71
C LYS A 33 9.27 -17.19 -35.23
N TRP A 34 10.19 -18.09 -34.91
CA TRP A 34 10.41 -18.53 -33.53
C TRP A 34 10.86 -17.38 -32.61
N MET A 35 11.73 -16.48 -33.10
CA MET A 35 12.16 -15.29 -32.35
C MET A 35 10.99 -14.35 -32.07
N THR A 36 10.15 -14.07 -33.08
CA THR A 36 8.96 -13.22 -32.91
C THR A 36 7.96 -13.82 -31.93
N GLU A 37 7.67 -15.12 -32.04
CA GLU A 37 6.79 -15.82 -31.08
C GLU A 37 7.35 -15.79 -29.66
N LYS A 38 8.68 -15.96 -29.51
CA LYS A 38 9.33 -15.85 -28.21
C LYS A 38 9.26 -14.42 -27.66
N ALA A 39 9.55 -13.41 -28.47
CA ALA A 39 9.46 -12.01 -28.09
C ALA A 39 8.04 -11.65 -27.64
N GLY A 40 7.01 -12.03 -28.41
CA GLY A 40 5.61 -11.79 -28.06
C GLY A 40 5.20 -12.47 -26.74
N LYS A 41 5.68 -13.70 -26.46
CA LYS A 41 5.45 -14.37 -25.17
C LYS A 41 6.11 -13.65 -24.00
N ILE A 42 7.26 -13.03 -24.22
CA ILE A 42 7.99 -12.28 -23.19
C ILE A 42 7.28 -10.97 -22.91
N GLU A 43 6.91 -10.24 -23.96
CA GLU A 43 6.16 -8.99 -23.87
C GLU A 43 4.81 -9.20 -23.18
N ALA A 44 4.06 -10.25 -23.56
CA ALA A 44 2.80 -10.60 -22.90
C ALA A 44 2.96 -10.85 -21.39
N LYS A 45 4.06 -11.51 -20.98
CA LYS A 45 4.37 -11.70 -19.55
C LYS A 45 4.74 -10.38 -18.87
N GLY A 46 5.54 -9.54 -19.52
CA GLY A 46 5.88 -8.20 -19.01
C GLY A 46 4.64 -7.35 -18.78
N ASN A 47 3.79 -7.24 -19.81
CA ASN A 47 2.54 -6.48 -19.75
C ASN A 47 1.60 -7.00 -18.65
N LYS A 48 1.52 -8.33 -18.47
CA LYS A 48 0.74 -8.92 -17.38
C LYS A 48 1.30 -8.52 -16.01
N LEU A 49 2.62 -8.64 -15.80
CA LEU A 49 3.24 -8.28 -14.53
C LEU A 49 3.07 -6.80 -14.20
N GLU A 50 3.18 -5.91 -15.20
CA GLU A 50 2.92 -4.49 -15.01
C GLU A 50 1.46 -4.19 -14.66
N ALA A 51 0.51 -4.86 -15.33
CA ALA A 51 -0.91 -4.72 -15.03
C ALA A 51 -1.24 -5.21 -13.62
N ASP A 52 -0.71 -6.37 -13.23
CA ASP A 52 -0.87 -6.95 -11.90
C ASP A 52 -0.26 -6.01 -10.83
N ALA A 53 0.92 -5.44 -11.08
CA ALA A 53 1.57 -4.48 -10.17
C ALA A 53 0.74 -3.19 -9.99
N LYS A 54 0.24 -2.60 -11.08
CA LYS A 54 -0.61 -1.40 -11.03
C LYS A 54 -1.92 -1.67 -10.29
N SER A 55 -2.52 -2.85 -10.50
CA SER A 55 -3.73 -3.28 -9.79
C SER A 55 -3.47 -3.44 -8.28
N ALA A 56 -2.37 -4.12 -7.92
CA ALA A 56 -1.98 -4.33 -6.53
C ALA A 56 -1.67 -3.00 -5.80
N GLU A 57 -0.98 -2.07 -6.47
CA GLU A 57 -0.71 -0.74 -5.92
C GLU A 57 -2.00 0.03 -5.66
N LYS A 58 -2.93 0.05 -6.62
CA LYS A 58 -4.24 0.70 -6.45
C LYS A 58 -5.04 0.09 -5.29
N ALA A 59 -5.01 -1.24 -5.15
CA ALA A 59 -5.66 -1.93 -4.04
C ALA A 59 -5.02 -1.56 -2.69
N ARG A 60 -3.69 -1.48 -2.62
CA ARG A 60 -2.97 -1.10 -1.39
C ARG A 60 -3.30 0.34 -0.98
N LEU A 61 -3.27 1.28 -1.92
CA LEU A 61 -3.62 2.68 -1.66
C LEU A 61 -5.08 2.82 -1.17
N ALA A 62 -6.02 2.08 -1.76
CA ALA A 62 -7.42 2.09 -1.32
C ALA A 62 -7.59 1.49 0.09
N ALA A 63 -6.83 0.45 0.43
CA ALA A 63 -6.83 -0.12 1.77
C ALA A 63 -6.22 0.84 2.80
N GLU A 64 -5.08 1.46 2.49
CA GLU A 64 -4.43 2.47 3.33
C GLU A 64 -5.35 3.68 3.59
N ALA A 65 -6.07 4.15 2.57
CA ALA A 65 -7.02 5.26 2.71
C ALA A 65 -8.16 4.93 3.69
N LYS A 66 -8.75 3.73 3.59
CA LYS A 66 -9.80 3.28 4.53
C LYS A 66 -9.28 3.20 5.96
N VAL A 67 -8.11 2.59 6.16
CA VAL A 67 -7.49 2.50 7.49
C VAL A 67 -7.19 3.88 8.06
N LYS A 68 -6.71 4.82 7.23
CA LYS A 68 -6.45 6.19 7.65
C LYS A 68 -7.72 6.90 8.08
N GLU A 69 -8.81 6.77 7.33
CA GLU A 69 -10.10 7.36 7.71
C GLU A 69 -10.67 6.76 8.99
N GLU A 70 -10.63 5.43 9.15
CA GLU A 70 -11.10 4.77 10.37
C GLU A 70 -10.27 5.17 11.59
N ARG A 71 -8.93 5.23 11.44
CA ARG A 71 -8.07 5.73 12.51
C ARG A 71 -8.33 7.20 12.84
N ALA A 72 -8.58 8.05 11.83
CA ALA A 72 -8.88 9.45 12.06
C ALA A 72 -10.20 9.63 12.84
N LYS A 73 -11.24 8.87 12.49
CA LYS A 73 -12.52 8.87 13.22
C LYS A 73 -12.35 8.38 14.66
N ALA A 74 -11.64 7.27 14.87
CA ALA A 74 -11.38 6.74 16.21
C ALA A 74 -10.56 7.71 17.09
N ILE A 75 -9.59 8.42 16.51
CA ILE A 75 -8.82 9.45 17.23
C ILE A 75 -9.70 10.66 17.55
N ALA A 76 -10.56 11.11 16.63
CA ALA A 76 -11.48 12.20 16.88
C ALA A 76 -12.47 11.87 18.00
N GLU A 77 -13.04 10.67 18.00
CA GLU A 77 -13.98 10.21 19.02
C GLU A 77 -13.31 10.08 20.39
N LYS A 78 -12.08 9.52 20.46
CA LYS A 78 -11.31 9.49 21.72
C LYS A 78 -10.93 10.87 22.23
N LYS A 79 -10.58 11.80 21.34
CA LYS A 79 -10.28 13.19 21.74
C LYS A 79 -11.52 13.91 22.26
N ALA A 80 -12.66 13.75 21.59
CA ALA A 80 -13.93 14.33 22.03
C ALA A 80 -14.35 13.76 23.39
N ALA A 81 -14.23 12.45 23.60
CA ALA A 81 -14.51 11.82 24.89
C ALA A 81 -13.56 12.32 26.01
N ALA A 82 -12.27 12.48 25.71
CA ALA A 82 -11.30 13.00 26.67
C ALA A 82 -11.56 14.48 27.03
N GLU A 83 -11.94 15.31 26.05
CA GLU A 83 -12.27 16.72 26.30
C GLU A 83 -13.57 16.88 27.08
N ALA A 84 -14.57 16.03 26.82
CA ALA A 84 -15.80 15.99 27.60
C ALA A 84 -15.53 15.60 29.07
N ALA A 85 -14.74 14.55 29.30
CA ALA A 85 -14.34 14.12 30.64
C ALA A 85 -13.52 15.19 31.39
N ALA A 86 -12.65 15.93 30.68
CA ALA A 86 -11.89 17.02 31.28
C ALA A 86 -12.79 18.20 31.69
N LYS A 87 -13.78 18.55 30.86
CA LYS A 87 -14.76 19.61 31.19
C LYS A 87 -15.68 19.22 32.37
N GLU A 88 -16.08 17.96 32.46
CA GLU A 88 -16.83 17.45 33.62
C GLU A 88 -15.99 17.49 34.89
N ALA A 89 -14.72 17.09 34.83
CA ALA A 89 -13.81 17.16 35.97
C ALA A 89 -13.56 18.59 36.43
N GLU A 90 -13.42 19.55 35.50
CA GLU A 90 -13.23 20.97 35.83
C GLU A 90 -14.50 21.61 36.40
N GLN A 91 -15.69 21.25 35.90
CA GLN A 91 -16.96 21.67 36.51
C GLN A 91 -17.16 21.09 37.91
N ALA A 92 -16.80 19.82 38.13
CA ALA A 92 -16.85 19.20 39.46
C ALA A 92 -15.89 19.89 40.44
N ALA A 93 -14.66 20.19 40.01
CA ALA A 93 -13.69 20.91 40.82
C ALA A 93 -14.12 22.38 41.11
N ALA A 94 -14.75 23.05 40.15
CA ALA A 94 -15.27 24.40 40.34
C ALA A 94 -16.50 24.44 41.27
N ALA A 95 -17.35 23.41 41.24
CA ALA A 95 -18.49 23.28 42.16
C ALA A 95 -18.01 23.01 43.60
N GLU A 96 -17.02 22.14 43.78
CA GLU A 96 -16.45 21.84 45.10
C GLU A 96 -15.68 23.04 45.70
N GLY A 97 -15.04 23.86 44.86
CA GLY A 97 -14.41 25.13 45.29
C GLY A 97 -15.39 26.26 45.61
N ALA A 98 -16.60 26.23 45.07
CA ALA A 98 -17.64 27.24 45.31
C ALA A 98 -18.44 27.00 46.61
N GLU A 99 -18.40 25.79 47.18
CA GLU A 99 -19.01 25.49 48.48
C GLU A 99 -18.14 25.93 49.68
N ALA A 100 -16.96 26.53 49.42
CA ALA A 100 -15.98 26.92 50.43
C ALA A 100 -15.82 28.45 50.70
N PRO A 101 -16.85 29.30 50.55
CA PRO A 101 -16.89 30.49 51.38
C PRO A 101 -18.31 30.78 51.90
N ALA A 102 -18.75 30.11 52.98
CA ALA A 102 -19.95 30.55 53.71
C ALA A 102 -20.03 30.08 55.19
N GLU A 103 -18.91 29.83 55.87
CA GLU A 103 -18.96 29.73 57.34
C GLU A 103 -17.72 30.38 57.96
N GLY A 104 -17.87 31.63 58.40
CA GLY A 104 -16.83 32.34 59.14
C GLY A 104 -16.85 33.87 59.04
N GLU A 105 -18.03 34.51 59.09
CA GLU A 105 -18.10 35.92 59.49
C GLU A 105 -18.97 36.04 60.75
N ALA A 106 -18.48 36.87 61.69
CA ALA A 106 -19.07 37.31 62.96
C ALA A 106 -18.86 36.42 64.21
N GLU A 107 -17.83 36.73 65.00
CA GLU A 107 -18.01 37.42 66.29
C GLU A 107 -16.65 37.94 66.84
N ALA A 108 -16.49 39.26 66.85
CA ALA A 108 -15.83 39.96 67.96
C ALA A 108 -16.93 40.35 68.97
N PRO A 109 -16.68 40.75 70.23
CA PRO A 109 -15.39 41.03 70.91
C PRO A 109 -15.30 40.52 72.39
N ALA A 110 -14.12 40.58 73.05
CA ALA A 110 -13.91 41.11 74.43
C ALA A 110 -12.62 40.59 75.14
N ALA A 111 -11.88 41.56 75.74
CA ALA A 111 -10.91 41.49 76.86
C ALA A 111 -9.65 40.60 76.69
N GLU A 112 -8.43 40.97 77.12
CA GLU A 112 -7.88 41.95 78.08
C GLU A 112 -6.80 42.85 77.44
#